data_AF-A0A7C4GRV6-F1
#
_entry.id   AF-A0A7C4GRV6-F1
#
_cell.length_a   1.000
_cell.length_b   1.000
_cell.length_c   1.000
_cell.angle_alpha   90.00
_cell.angle_beta   90.00
_cell.angle_gamma   90.00
#
_symmetry.space_group_name_H-M   'P 1'
#
loop_
_entity.id
_entity.type
_entity.pdbx_description
1 polymer ?
#
loop_
_entity_poly.entity_id
_entity_poly.type
_entity_poly.pdbx_seq_one_letter_code
_entity_poly.pdbx_strand_id
1 'polypeptide(L)'
;MVRVAVIEKDSCKPTKCGKPCRKYCPIVRTGQEAIYFVKDDEPPVINEYLCSGCCICVRKCPFNAISVVNLPDELEKKVFHRYGVNAFKLYGFPALSPGSVTGILGENGIGKSTVLKIIGGLVKPNLGRVGEEVNTEDILTALRGNVSFNLVEKIFKGRLKCIYKPQYLDEIPRLIGEKKVE
;
A
#
# COMPACT_ATOMS: atom_id res chain seq x y z
N MET A 1 7.83 8.57 0.27
CA MET A 1 6.41 8.81 0.66
C MET A 1 6.03 10.21 0.23
N VAL A 2 5.47 10.27 -0.97
CA VAL A 2 4.98 11.50 -1.57
C VAL A 2 3.77 11.99 -0.79
N ARG A 3 3.68 13.30 -0.56
CA ARG A 3 2.59 13.94 0.17
C ARG A 3 2.07 15.10 -0.64
N VAL A 4 0.76 15.19 -0.78
CA VAL A 4 0.10 16.22 -1.56
C VAL A 4 -1.00 16.87 -0.75
N ALA A 5 -1.15 18.18 -0.87
CA ALA A 5 -2.25 18.90 -0.27
C ALA A 5 -3.51 18.77 -1.14
N VAL A 6 -4.66 18.49 -0.51
CA VAL A 6 -5.98 18.40 -1.14
C VAL A 6 -6.91 19.41 -0.51
N ILE A 7 -7.95 19.82 -1.25
CA ILE A 7 -8.88 20.86 -0.83
C ILE A 7 -10.30 20.30 -0.76
N GLU A 8 -10.96 20.54 0.36
CA GLU A 8 -12.39 20.35 0.51
C GLU A 8 -13.13 21.59 -0.01
N LYS A 9 -13.76 21.44 -1.18
CA LYS A 9 -14.34 22.56 -1.94
C LYS A 9 -15.44 23.27 -1.17
N ASP A 10 -16.27 22.53 -0.43
CA ASP A 10 -17.42 23.08 0.29
C ASP A 10 -17.01 24.01 1.45
N SER A 11 -15.92 23.64 2.12
CA SER A 11 -15.32 24.38 3.23
C SER A 11 -14.50 25.58 2.75
N CYS A 12 -14.01 25.57 1.50
CA CYS A 12 -13.16 26.63 0.98
C CYS A 12 -13.98 27.89 0.60
N LYS A 13 -13.70 29.02 1.25
CA LYS A 13 -14.28 30.33 0.93
C LYS A 13 -13.19 31.31 0.44
N PRO A 14 -12.83 31.28 -0.85
CA PRO A 14 -11.69 32.02 -1.42
C PRO A 14 -11.89 33.55 -1.39
N THR A 15 -13.14 34.02 -1.52
CA THR A 15 -13.50 35.44 -1.43
C THR A 15 -13.35 36.01 -0.02
N LYS A 16 -13.35 35.16 1.02
CA LYS A 16 -13.34 35.57 2.44
C LYS A 16 -12.03 35.29 3.17
N CYS A 17 -11.07 34.58 2.57
CA CYS A 17 -9.87 34.12 3.28
C CYS A 17 -8.62 34.99 3.08
N GLY A 18 -8.57 35.85 2.05
CA GLY A 18 -7.34 36.56 1.68
C GLY A 18 -6.24 35.68 1.06
N LYS A 19 -6.61 34.47 0.60
CA LYS A 19 -5.77 33.51 -0.14
C LYS A 19 -4.40 33.19 0.49
N PRO A 20 -4.32 32.93 1.81
CA PRO A 20 -3.06 32.67 2.51
C PRO A 20 -2.37 31.38 2.02
N CYS A 21 -3.15 30.40 1.54
CA CYS A 21 -2.64 29.16 0.96
C CYS A 21 -1.64 29.42 -0.17
N ARG A 22 -1.96 30.32 -1.11
CA ARG A 22 -1.04 30.73 -2.19
C ARG A 22 0.07 31.63 -1.66
N LYS A 23 -0.26 32.63 -0.83
CA LYS A 23 0.70 33.64 -0.32
C LYS A 23 1.86 33.04 0.50
N TYR A 24 1.58 32.01 1.30
CA TYR A 24 2.56 31.39 2.19
C TYR A 24 3.14 30.08 1.67
N CYS A 25 2.72 29.59 0.49
CA CYS A 25 3.27 28.37 -0.08
C CYS A 25 4.74 28.59 -0.51
N PRO A 26 5.71 27.80 0.00
CA PRO A 26 7.13 27.96 -0.37
C PRO A 26 7.37 27.83 -1.87
N ILE A 27 6.71 26.86 -2.51
CA ILE A 27 6.89 26.57 -3.94
C ILE A 27 6.32 27.69 -4.82
N VAL A 28 5.23 28.32 -4.38
CA VAL A 28 4.71 29.53 -5.04
C VAL A 28 5.66 30.71 -4.86
N ARG A 29 6.26 30.86 -3.68
CA ARG A 29 7.24 31.93 -3.42
C ARG A 29 8.54 31.77 -4.19
N THR A 30 8.88 30.55 -4.64
CA THR A 30 9.99 30.31 -5.57
C THR A 30 9.63 30.55 -7.03
N GLY A 31 8.40 31.00 -7.33
CA GLY A 31 7.95 31.35 -8.68
C GLY A 31 7.24 30.24 -9.45
N GLN A 32 6.94 29.09 -8.82
CA GLN A 32 6.25 27.98 -9.47
C GLN A 32 4.76 27.93 -9.12
N GLU A 33 3.92 27.39 -9.99
CA GLU A 33 2.46 27.39 -9.79
C GLU A 33 1.96 26.16 -9.04
N ALA A 34 2.49 25.92 -7.82
CA ALA A 34 1.99 24.82 -6.99
C ALA A 34 0.55 25.03 -6.50
N ILE A 35 0.12 26.28 -6.34
CA ILE A 35 -1.26 26.65 -5.99
C ILE A 35 -1.68 27.84 -6.83
N TYR A 36 -2.69 27.68 -7.66
CA TYR A 36 -3.20 28.72 -8.55
C TYR A 36 -4.73 28.77 -8.52
N PHE A 37 -5.29 29.91 -8.92
CA PHE A 37 -6.73 30.13 -8.98
C PHE A 37 -7.10 30.29 -10.44
N VAL A 38 -8.01 29.43 -10.94
CA VAL A 38 -8.56 29.57 -12.30
C VAL A 38 -9.54 30.75 -12.33
N LYS A 39 -10.39 30.83 -11.30
CA LYS A 39 -11.21 32.01 -10.99
C LYS A 39 -11.00 32.41 -9.54
N ASP A 40 -11.08 33.70 -9.28
CA ASP A 40 -10.76 34.26 -7.96
C ASP A 40 -11.81 33.95 -6.88
N ASP A 41 -13.01 33.57 -7.28
CA ASP A 41 -14.17 33.21 -6.45
C ASP A 41 -14.32 31.69 -6.25
N GLU A 42 -13.55 30.87 -6.95
CA GLU A 42 -13.55 29.41 -6.83
C GLU A 42 -12.37 28.89 -5.98
N PRO A 43 -12.49 27.69 -5.38
CA PRO A 43 -11.38 27.06 -4.67
C PRO A 43 -10.14 26.92 -5.58
N PRO A 44 -8.91 27.10 -5.04
CA PRO A 44 -7.71 26.99 -5.87
C PRO A 44 -7.45 25.56 -6.32
N VAL A 45 -6.67 25.42 -7.38
CA VAL A 45 -6.12 24.13 -7.81
C VAL A 45 -4.74 23.98 -7.18
N ILE A 46 -4.47 22.80 -6.61
CA ILE A 46 -3.15 22.42 -6.11
C ILE A 46 -2.54 21.45 -7.12
N ASN A 47 -1.37 21.80 -7.65
CA ASN A 47 -0.65 20.92 -8.58
C ASN A 47 0.05 19.80 -7.78
N GLU A 48 -0.36 18.55 -8.03
CA GLU A 48 0.12 17.37 -7.31
C GLU A 48 1.63 17.13 -7.49
N TYR A 49 2.19 17.47 -8.66
CA TYR A 49 3.60 17.26 -8.98
C TYR A 49 4.52 18.30 -8.33
N LEU A 50 4.01 19.53 -8.14
CA LEU A 50 4.78 20.63 -7.55
C LEU A 50 4.59 20.73 -6.03
N CYS A 51 3.52 20.13 -5.49
CA CYS A 51 3.23 20.19 -4.08
C CYS A 51 4.26 19.38 -3.28
N SER A 52 4.98 20.05 -2.36
CA SER A 52 5.94 19.39 -1.48
C SER A 52 5.32 18.74 -0.23
N GLY A 53 4.01 18.93 -0.01
CA GLY A 53 3.33 18.41 1.18
C GLY A 53 3.86 18.99 2.50
N CYS A 54 4.37 20.23 2.50
CA CYS A 54 4.96 20.89 3.68
C CYS A 54 3.94 21.33 4.77
N CYS A 55 2.64 21.23 4.48
CA CYS A 55 1.54 21.58 5.39
C CYS A 55 1.39 23.07 5.77
N ILE A 56 2.13 24.00 5.16
CA ILE A 56 2.01 25.44 5.48
C ILE A 56 0.62 25.97 5.08
N CYS A 57 0.12 25.59 3.90
CA CYS A 57 -1.21 25.96 3.43
C CYS A 57 -2.33 25.45 4.35
N VAL A 58 -2.17 24.24 4.91
CA VAL A 58 -3.08 23.66 5.91
C VAL A 58 -3.14 24.56 7.15
N ARG A 59 -1.99 24.86 7.75
CA ARG A 59 -1.90 25.67 8.98
C ARG A 59 -2.36 27.12 8.81
N LYS A 60 -2.27 27.65 7.59
CA LYS A 60 -2.63 29.04 7.29
C LYS A 60 -4.05 29.19 6.74
N CYS A 61 -4.77 28.09 6.47
CA CYS A 61 -6.14 28.16 6.00
C CYS A 61 -7.08 28.51 7.18
N PRO A 62 -7.79 29.66 7.16
CA PRO A 62 -8.70 30.03 8.25
C PRO A 62 -9.95 29.16 8.32
N PHE A 63 -10.27 28.45 7.23
CA PHE A 63 -11.45 27.60 7.11
C PHE A 63 -11.13 26.11 7.25
N ASN A 64 -9.88 25.73 7.55
CA ASN A 64 -9.42 24.34 7.60
C ASN A 64 -9.79 23.49 6.36
N ALA A 65 -9.95 24.15 5.20
CA ALA A 65 -10.40 23.52 3.97
C ALA A 65 -9.31 22.74 3.23
N ILE A 66 -8.09 22.66 3.77
CA ILE A 66 -6.94 22.00 3.14
C ILE A 66 -6.41 20.95 4.08
N SER A 67 -6.20 19.74 3.58
CA SER A 67 -5.53 18.65 4.30
C SER A 67 -4.38 18.11 3.45
N VAL A 68 -3.46 17.34 4.05
CA VAL A 68 -2.39 16.67 3.31
C VAL A 68 -2.63 15.18 3.38
N VAL A 69 -2.64 14.54 2.22
CA VAL A 69 -2.76 13.09 2.06
C VAL A 69 -1.40 12.52 1.67
N ASN A 70 -1.16 11.28 2.11
CA ASN A 70 0.00 10.52 1.67
C ASN A 70 -0.39 9.75 0.41
N LEU A 71 0.37 9.93 -0.66
CA LEU A 71 0.22 9.11 -1.86
C LEU A 71 0.97 7.79 -1.68
N PRO A 72 0.45 6.70 -2.25
CA PRO A 72 1.16 5.43 -2.28
C PRO A 72 2.47 5.62 -3.06
N ASP A 73 3.54 5.05 -2.54
CA ASP A 73 4.89 5.13 -3.06
C ASP A 73 5.60 3.80 -2.74
N GLU A 74 6.60 3.39 -3.51
CA GLU A 74 7.30 2.12 -3.25
C GLU A 74 7.93 2.15 -1.84
N LEU A 75 7.41 1.32 -0.94
CA LEU A 75 7.91 1.24 0.43
C LEU A 75 9.18 0.39 0.48
N GLU A 76 10.34 0.98 0.21
CA GLU A 76 11.64 0.27 0.28
C GLU A 76 11.83 -0.54 1.58
N LYS A 77 11.24 -0.07 2.70
CA LYS A 77 11.52 -0.58 4.05
C LYS A 77 10.76 -1.84 4.48
N LYS A 78 9.82 -2.37 3.69
CA LYS A 78 8.99 -3.53 4.11
C LYS A 78 8.74 -4.57 2.99
N VAL A 79 9.74 -4.85 2.16
CA VAL A 79 9.62 -5.92 1.17
C VAL A 79 9.54 -7.27 1.88
N PHE A 80 8.43 -7.98 1.71
CA PHE A 80 8.21 -9.30 2.30
C PHE A 80 8.58 -10.42 1.31
N HIS A 81 8.32 -10.22 0.02
CA HIS A 81 8.74 -11.15 -1.03
C HIS A 81 9.00 -10.41 -2.34
N ARG A 82 9.93 -10.91 -3.15
CA ARG A 82 10.24 -10.42 -4.49
C ARG A 82 10.52 -11.58 -5.43
N TYR A 83 9.89 -11.60 -6.60
CA TYR A 83 10.09 -12.70 -7.56
C TYR A 83 11.43 -12.63 -8.31
N GLY A 84 11.95 -11.43 -8.55
CA GLY A 84 13.12 -11.20 -9.40
C GLY A 84 13.60 -9.76 -9.37
N VAL A 85 14.79 -9.51 -9.90
CA VAL A 85 15.27 -8.15 -10.17
C VAL A 85 14.30 -7.49 -11.15
N ASN A 86 13.87 -6.26 -10.84
CA ASN A 86 12.80 -5.53 -11.55
C ASN A 86 11.45 -6.25 -11.70
N ALA A 87 11.20 -7.30 -10.92
CA ALA A 87 9.90 -7.96 -10.87
C ALA A 87 9.06 -7.46 -9.69
N PHE A 88 7.81 -7.95 -9.64
CA PHE A 88 6.86 -7.66 -8.58
C PHE A 88 7.45 -7.87 -7.17
N LYS A 89 7.20 -6.89 -6.29
CA LYS A 89 7.55 -6.91 -4.87
C LYS A 89 6.26 -6.87 -4.06
N LEU A 90 6.14 -7.77 -3.09
CA LEU A 90 5.09 -7.75 -2.10
C LEU A 90 5.58 -7.01 -0.85
N TYR A 91 4.79 -6.05 -0.39
CA TYR A 91 5.10 -5.27 0.81
C TYR A 91 4.21 -5.67 1.99
N GLY A 92 4.83 -5.86 3.15
CA GLY A 92 4.12 -6.26 4.36
C GLY A 92 3.42 -7.62 4.27
N PHE A 93 2.57 -7.90 5.25
CA PHE A 93 1.79 -9.12 5.33
C PHE A 93 0.46 -8.83 6.04
N PRO A 94 -0.68 -9.34 5.54
CA PRO A 94 -1.98 -9.03 6.14
C PRO A 94 -2.09 -9.57 7.57
N ALA A 95 -2.95 -8.94 8.35
CA ALA A 95 -3.37 -9.44 9.65
C ALA A 95 -4.35 -10.62 9.45
N LEU A 96 -4.04 -11.74 10.07
CA LEU A 96 -4.80 -12.98 10.05
C LEU A 96 -5.09 -13.35 11.51
N SER A 97 -6.36 -13.60 11.81
CA SER A 97 -6.80 -13.94 13.16
C SER A 97 -7.51 -15.28 13.15
N PRO A 98 -7.13 -16.23 14.03
CA PRO A 98 -7.87 -17.48 14.19
C PRO A 98 -9.33 -17.22 14.58
N GLY A 99 -10.24 -18.06 14.09
CA GLY A 99 -11.67 -17.97 14.43
C GLY A 99 -12.45 -16.90 13.65
N SER A 100 -11.83 -16.19 12.71
CA SER A 100 -12.52 -15.26 11.82
C SER A 100 -12.19 -15.53 10.35
N VAL A 101 -13.04 -15.01 9.47
CA VAL A 101 -12.82 -15.03 8.02
C VAL A 101 -12.16 -13.71 7.62
N THR A 102 -10.91 -13.77 7.15
CA THR A 102 -10.20 -12.59 6.63
C THR A 102 -10.42 -12.45 5.13
N GLY A 103 -11.09 -11.38 4.71
CA GLY A 103 -11.20 -10.99 3.30
C GLY A 103 -9.98 -10.21 2.83
N ILE A 104 -9.39 -10.60 1.70
CA ILE A 104 -8.29 -9.85 1.05
C ILE A 104 -8.83 -9.20 -0.22
N LEU A 105 -8.95 -7.87 -0.21
CA LEU A 105 -9.47 -7.05 -1.30
C LEU A 105 -8.36 -6.21 -1.92
N GLY A 106 -8.51 -5.88 -3.20
CA GLY A 106 -7.56 -5.06 -3.96
C GLY A 106 -7.65 -5.34 -5.46
N GLU A 107 -6.94 -4.58 -6.27
CA GLU A 107 -6.92 -4.76 -7.72
C GLU A 107 -6.18 -6.05 -8.15
N ASN A 108 -6.30 -6.41 -9.42
CA ASN A 108 -5.52 -7.51 -9.98
C ASN A 108 -4.04 -7.11 -10.07
N GLY A 109 -3.14 -8.05 -9.77
CA GLY A 109 -1.69 -7.78 -9.78
C GLY A 109 -1.12 -7.16 -8.51
N ILE A 110 -1.94 -6.81 -7.51
CA ILE A 110 -1.47 -6.22 -6.23
C ILE A 110 -0.79 -7.23 -5.28
N GLY A 111 -0.79 -8.53 -5.61
CA GLY A 111 -0.14 -9.58 -4.80
C GLY A 111 -1.06 -10.45 -3.93
N LYS A 112 -2.39 -10.36 -4.09
CA LYS A 112 -3.37 -11.20 -3.35
C LYS A 112 -3.04 -12.70 -3.46
N SER A 113 -2.85 -13.19 -4.68
CA SER A 113 -2.53 -14.60 -4.92
C SER A 113 -1.15 -14.98 -4.38
N THR A 114 -0.18 -14.05 -4.38
CA THR A 114 1.14 -14.25 -3.77
C THR A 114 1.04 -14.43 -2.26
N VAL A 115 0.23 -13.60 -1.57
CA VAL A 115 -0.05 -13.75 -0.14
C VAL A 115 -0.67 -15.12 0.16
N LEU A 116 -1.69 -15.53 -0.61
CA LEU A 116 -2.33 -16.83 -0.41
C LEU A 116 -1.37 -18.01 -0.64
N LYS A 117 -0.48 -17.92 -1.64
CA LYS A 117 0.56 -18.92 -1.87
C LYS A 117 1.57 -18.98 -0.71
N ILE A 118 1.92 -17.85 -0.11
CA ILE A 118 2.79 -17.81 1.07
C ILE A 118 2.12 -18.45 2.28
N ILE A 119 0.84 -18.11 2.55
CA ILE A 119 0.05 -18.72 3.64
C ILE A 119 -0.11 -20.23 3.41
N GLY A 120 -0.31 -20.64 2.16
CA GLY A 120 -0.41 -22.05 1.76
C GLY A 120 0.92 -22.82 1.82
N GLY A 121 2.05 -22.16 2.13
CA GLY A 121 3.37 -22.77 2.12
C GLY A 121 3.91 -23.11 0.72
N LEU A 122 3.23 -22.68 -0.34
CA LEU A 122 3.62 -22.91 -1.74
C LEU A 122 4.77 -21.99 -2.20
N VAL A 123 4.92 -20.84 -1.53
CA VAL A 123 6.00 -19.87 -1.79
C VAL A 123 6.61 -19.46 -0.46
N LYS A 124 7.92 -19.62 -0.30
CA LYS A 124 8.66 -19.11 0.86
C LYS A 124 9.01 -17.62 0.63
N PRO A 125 8.67 -16.71 1.55
CA PRO A 125 9.05 -15.30 1.42
C PRO A 125 10.57 -15.15 1.53
N ASN A 126 11.14 -14.20 0.78
CA ASN A 126 12.60 -13.99 0.69
C ASN A 126 13.03 -12.60 1.16
N LEU A 127 12.12 -11.81 1.75
CA LEU A 127 12.40 -10.48 2.29
C LEU A 127 13.08 -9.54 1.28
N GLY A 128 12.85 -9.76 -0.02
CA GLY A 128 13.46 -9.00 -1.10
C GLY A 128 14.83 -9.50 -1.58
N ARG A 129 15.43 -10.49 -0.92
CA ARG A 129 16.72 -11.12 -1.27
C ARG A 129 16.50 -12.19 -2.34
N VAL A 130 16.57 -11.78 -3.59
CA VAL A 130 16.37 -12.68 -4.75
C VAL A 130 17.63 -13.53 -4.95
N GLY A 131 17.45 -14.85 -5.07
CA GLY A 131 18.58 -15.78 -5.31
C GLY A 131 19.31 -16.23 -4.04
N GLU A 132 18.89 -15.75 -2.87
CA GLU A 132 19.43 -16.17 -1.57
C GLU A 132 18.38 -17.01 -0.82
N GLU A 133 18.85 -18.05 -0.12
CA GLU A 133 17.99 -18.76 0.82
C GLU A 133 17.84 -17.95 2.11
N VAL A 134 16.60 -17.71 2.51
CA VAL A 134 16.27 -16.99 3.74
C VAL A 134 15.77 -17.99 4.79
N ASN A 135 16.31 -17.88 6.00
CA ASN A 135 15.91 -18.74 7.12
C ASN A 135 14.50 -18.41 7.61
N THR A 136 13.82 -19.42 8.16
CA THR A 136 12.46 -19.23 8.69
C THR A 136 12.44 -18.25 9.86
N GLU A 137 13.50 -18.24 10.65
CA GLU A 137 13.70 -17.33 11.79
C GLU A 137 13.76 -15.86 11.35
N ASP A 138 14.38 -15.56 10.21
CA ASP A 138 14.45 -14.21 9.65
C ASP A 138 13.07 -13.74 9.21
N ILE A 139 12.31 -14.63 8.57
CA ILE A 139 10.93 -14.36 8.12
C ILE A 139 10.03 -14.09 9.33
N LEU A 140 10.12 -14.91 10.37
CA LEU A 140 9.36 -14.74 11.61
C LEU A 140 9.76 -13.44 12.31
N THR A 141 11.05 -13.08 12.29
CA THR A 141 11.53 -11.81 12.83
C THR A 141 10.92 -10.63 12.07
N ALA A 142 10.79 -10.71 10.75
CA ALA A 142 10.12 -9.69 9.94
C ALA A 142 8.61 -9.57 10.23
N LEU A 143 7.98 -10.62 10.78
CA LEU A 143 6.58 -10.63 11.19
C LEU A 143 6.37 -10.29 12.68
N ARG A 144 7.42 -10.02 13.45
CA ARG A 144 7.27 -9.66 14.87
C ARG A 144 6.41 -8.40 15.02
N GLY A 145 5.47 -8.44 15.96
CA GLY A 145 4.49 -7.37 16.18
C GLY A 145 3.30 -7.41 15.22
N ASN A 146 3.27 -8.30 14.23
CA ASN A 146 2.07 -8.56 13.44
C ASN A 146 1.14 -9.54 14.18
N VAL A 147 -0.17 -9.28 14.14
CA VAL A 147 -1.21 -10.16 14.70
C VAL A 147 -1.11 -11.58 14.14
N SER A 148 -0.68 -11.72 12.87
CA SER A 148 -0.52 -12.99 12.17
C SER A 148 0.65 -13.84 12.66
N PHE A 149 1.55 -13.30 13.49
CA PHE A 149 2.81 -13.96 13.86
C PHE A 149 2.59 -15.39 14.36
N ASN A 150 1.72 -15.57 15.36
CA ASN A 150 1.47 -16.87 15.98
C ASN A 150 0.88 -17.89 15.00
N LEU A 151 0.04 -17.44 14.06
CA LEU A 151 -0.57 -18.31 13.05
C LEU A 151 0.48 -18.73 12.02
N VAL A 152 1.22 -17.77 11.49
CA VAL A 152 2.25 -18.00 10.47
C VAL A 152 3.40 -18.85 11.03
N GLU A 153 3.77 -18.66 12.29
CA GLU A 153 4.74 -19.51 12.96
C GLU A 153 4.30 -20.98 12.98
N LYS A 154 3.02 -21.26 13.31
CA LYS A 154 2.48 -22.63 13.31
C LYS A 154 2.48 -23.23 11.90
N ILE A 155 2.16 -22.43 10.89
CA ILE A 155 2.17 -22.85 9.48
C ILE A 155 3.60 -23.22 9.05
N PHE A 156 4.58 -22.33 9.25
CA PHE A 156 5.96 -22.57 8.83
C PHE A 156 6.67 -23.66 9.63
N LYS A 157 6.29 -23.88 10.89
CA LYS A 157 6.76 -25.03 11.69
C LYS A 157 6.00 -26.34 11.39
N GLY A 158 5.10 -26.36 10.41
CA GLY A 158 4.34 -27.54 10.01
C GLY A 158 3.29 -28.02 11.03
N ARG A 159 2.98 -27.21 12.05
CA ARG A 159 1.98 -27.51 13.09
C ARG A 159 0.55 -27.26 12.64
N LEU A 160 0.37 -26.53 11.54
CA LEU A 160 -0.93 -26.24 10.94
C LEU A 160 -0.87 -26.51 9.44
N LYS A 161 -1.79 -27.35 8.96
CA LYS A 161 -1.90 -27.68 7.53
C LYS A 161 -2.87 -26.71 6.87
N CYS A 162 -2.41 -26.00 5.85
CA CYS A 162 -3.24 -25.12 5.03
C CYS A 162 -3.82 -25.90 3.85
N ILE A 163 -5.09 -25.67 3.54
CA ILE A 163 -5.72 -26.11 2.29
C ILE A 163 -5.83 -24.88 1.39
N TYR A 164 -5.23 -24.97 0.20
CA TYR A 164 -5.24 -23.89 -0.78
C TYR A 164 -6.12 -24.29 -1.97
N LYS A 165 -7.08 -23.44 -2.32
CA LYS A 165 -7.87 -23.57 -3.55
C LYS A 165 -7.18 -22.79 -4.67
N PRO A 166 -6.73 -23.43 -5.75
CA PRO A 166 -6.13 -22.73 -6.89
C PRO A 166 -7.08 -21.69 -7.49
N GLN A 167 -6.52 -20.57 -7.94
CA GLN A 167 -7.25 -19.52 -8.65
C GLN A 167 -7.69 -19.98 -10.05
N TYR A 168 -6.81 -20.68 -10.76
CA TYR A 168 -7.08 -21.20 -12.11
C TYR A 168 -7.67 -22.60 -12.01
N LEU A 169 -8.94 -22.73 -12.41
CA LEU A 169 -9.65 -24.01 -12.40
C LEU A 169 -9.09 -24.98 -13.45
N ASP A 170 -8.63 -24.46 -14.59
CA ASP A 170 -8.08 -25.25 -15.69
C ASP A 170 -6.77 -25.96 -15.31
N GLU A 171 -6.07 -25.47 -14.28
CA GLU A 171 -4.86 -26.09 -13.76
C GLU A 171 -5.18 -27.25 -12.79
N ILE A 172 -6.41 -27.35 -12.28
CA ILE A 172 -6.78 -28.36 -11.27
C ILE A 172 -6.57 -29.80 -11.76
N PRO A 173 -7.00 -30.20 -12.98
CA PRO A 173 -6.75 -31.55 -13.49
C PRO A 173 -5.26 -31.90 -13.51
N ARG A 174 -4.42 -30.92 -13.85
CA ARG A 174 -2.97 -31.07 -13.88
C ARG A 174 -2.35 -31.19 -12.49
N LEU A 175 -2.89 -30.46 -11.50
CA LEU A 175 -2.40 -30.44 -10.11
C LEU A 175 -2.84 -31.67 -9.31
N ILE A 176 -4.01 -32.22 -9.59
CA ILE A 176 -4.53 -33.44 -8.94
C ILE A 176 -3.94 -34.70 -9.60
N GLY A 177 -3.30 -34.55 -10.77
CA GLY A 177 -3.00 -35.64 -11.68
C GLY A 177 -4.31 -36.17 -12.26
N GLU A 178 -4.37 -36.43 -13.56
CA GLU A 178 -5.52 -37.11 -14.15
C GLU A 178 -5.70 -38.47 -13.47
N LYS A 179 -6.58 -38.56 -12.46
CA LYS A 179 -7.36 -39.78 -12.30
C LYS A 179 -8.34 -39.75 -13.47
N LYS A 180 -7.95 -40.37 -14.59
CA LYS A 180 -8.93 -40.88 -15.54
C LYS A 180 -9.94 -41.66 -14.73
N VAL A 181 -11.14 -41.12 -14.63
CA VAL A 181 -12.29 -41.88 -14.17
C VAL A 181 -12.65 -42.72 -15.39
N GLU A 182 -12.18 -43.98 -15.39
CA GLU A 182 -12.73 -45.01 -16.28
C GLU A 182 -14.15 -45.36 -15.85
#